data_AF-A0AAU9N3D6-F1
#
_entry.id   AF-A0AAU9N3D6-F1
#
_cell.length_a   1.000
_cell.length_b   1.000
_cell.length_c   1.000
_cell.angle_alpha   90.00
_cell.angle_beta   90.00
_cell.angle_gamma   90.00
#
_symmetry.space_group_name_H-M   'P 1'
#
loop_
_entity.id
_entity.type
_entity.pdbx_description
1 polymer ?
#
loop_
_entity_poly.entity_id
_entity_poly.type
_entity_poly.pdbx_seq_one_letter_code
_entity_poly.pdbx_strand_id
1 'polypeptide(L)'
;MTVPKGRSITFVYGLVGHLHWLCFLGTTGSYGEVEQEKILAFDLGAETFREIPPPDSILHHPKIRYHVLGVLGGKLCVMSGVDDGGCEVWVMDEYGLAESWVKHHVFSQFGCEIYPFGFTSHSEFLFQVGRDDRYGLYDPVAAMTKTFKIMSNGINITKVVEHVDNLVWVAPAEHA
;
A
#
# COMPACT_ATOMS: atom_id res chain seq x y z
N MET A 1 -18.92 12.90 -11.60
CA MET A 1 -17.61 12.95 -10.93
C MET A 1 -16.81 11.76 -11.44
N THR A 2 -15.70 11.99 -12.15
CA THR A 2 -14.95 10.92 -12.85
C THR A 2 -13.86 10.42 -11.91
N VAL A 3 -13.90 9.15 -11.51
CA VAL A 3 -12.86 8.54 -10.66
C VAL A 3 -11.58 8.39 -11.50
N PRO A 4 -10.42 8.94 -11.06
CA PRO A 4 -9.16 8.73 -11.76
C PRO A 4 -8.77 7.25 -11.78
N LYS A 5 -8.25 6.75 -12.90
CA LYS A 5 -7.77 5.37 -13.02
C LYS A 5 -6.50 5.20 -12.15
N GLY A 6 -6.62 4.56 -10.99
CA GLY A 6 -5.49 4.16 -10.14
C GLY A 6 -4.96 2.76 -10.49
N ARG A 7 -3.65 2.53 -10.31
CA ARG A 7 -2.99 1.23 -10.56
C ARG A 7 -2.87 0.33 -9.32
N SER A 8 -3.37 0.75 -8.16
CA SER A 8 -3.45 -0.10 -6.97
C SER A 8 -4.64 0.31 -6.10
N ILE A 9 -5.63 -0.58 -5.99
CA ILE A 9 -6.75 -0.45 -5.05
C ILE A 9 -6.36 -1.28 -3.84
N THR A 10 -5.96 -0.65 -2.74
CA THR A 10 -5.83 -1.36 -1.46
C THR A 10 -7.13 -1.13 -0.69
N PHE A 11 -7.88 -2.20 -0.42
CA PHE A 11 -9.03 -2.08 0.46
C PHE A 11 -8.48 -2.11 1.88
N VAL A 12 -8.31 -0.93 2.48
CA VAL A 12 -8.11 -0.83 3.92
C VAL A 12 -9.49 -0.94 4.54
N TYR A 13 -9.87 -2.15 4.97
CA TYR A 13 -11.03 -2.30 5.85
C TYR A 13 -10.69 -1.65 7.19
N GLY A 14 -11.07 -0.38 7.34
CA GLY A 14 -11.23 0.25 8.65
C GLY A 14 -10.01 0.95 9.23
N LEU A 15 -9.50 1.98 8.56
CA LEU A 15 -9.19 3.20 9.31
C LEU A 15 -10.45 4.07 9.31
N VAL A 16 -11.28 3.87 10.34
CA VAL A 16 -12.40 4.78 10.67
C VAL A 16 -13.39 4.99 9.49
N GLY A 17 -13.65 3.97 8.66
CA GLY A 17 -14.63 4.09 7.57
C GLY A 17 -14.16 4.82 6.31
N HIS A 18 -12.85 4.88 6.04
CA HIS A 18 -12.30 5.50 4.83
C HIS A 18 -11.68 4.44 3.90
N LEU A 19 -11.90 4.58 2.59
CA LEU A 19 -11.21 3.81 1.55
C LEU A 19 -10.04 4.61 0.99
N HIS A 20 -8.88 3.98 0.77
CA HIS A 20 -7.68 4.67 0.25
C HIS A 20 -7.12 4.00 -1.00
N TRP A 21 -6.64 4.78 -1.95
CA TRP A 21 -5.87 4.26 -3.08
C TRP A 21 -4.86 5.30 -3.58
N LEU A 22 -3.80 4.82 -4.24
CA LEU A 22 -2.81 5.67 -4.89
C LEU A 22 -3.30 6.09 -6.28
N CYS A 23 -3.16 7.37 -6.56
CA CYS A 23 -3.45 7.99 -7.84
C CYS A 23 -2.20 8.66 -8.40
N PHE A 24 -1.97 8.44 -9.68
CA PHE A 24 -0.93 9.11 -10.45
C PHE A 24 -1.58 10.27 -11.19
N LEU A 25 -1.17 11.49 -10.91
CA LEU A 25 -1.58 12.66 -11.68
C LEU A 25 -0.47 12.98 -12.67
N GLY A 26 -0.76 12.76 -13.95
CA GLY A 26 0.10 13.14 -15.07
C GLY A 26 -0.76 13.64 -16.22
N THR A 27 -0.43 14.81 -16.74
CA THR A 27 -0.93 15.29 -18.04
C THR A 27 -0.26 14.48 -19.13
N THR A 28 -1.04 13.69 -19.86
CA THR A 28 -0.60 13.07 -21.11
C THR A 28 -0.01 14.16 -22.02
N GLY A 29 1.30 14.15 -22.29
CA GLY A 29 1.84 15.08 -23.27
C GLY A 29 3.36 15.12 -23.47
N SER A 30 4.17 15.15 -22.42
CA SER A 30 5.61 15.41 -22.59
C SER A 30 6.47 14.57 -21.66
N TYR A 31 7.42 13.85 -22.28
CA TYR A 31 8.54 13.20 -21.62
C TYR A 31 9.24 14.23 -20.71
N GLY A 32 8.95 14.21 -19.40
CA GLY A 32 9.65 15.07 -18.44
C GLY A 32 8.88 15.48 -17.18
N GLU A 33 7.55 15.37 -17.14
CA GLU A 33 6.81 15.67 -15.89
C GLU A 33 6.72 14.43 -15.01
N VAL A 34 7.28 14.53 -13.80
CA VAL A 34 7.16 13.50 -12.76
C VAL A 34 5.68 13.38 -12.41
N GLU A 35 5.10 12.20 -12.60
CA GLU A 35 3.74 11.91 -12.16
C GLU A 35 3.65 12.18 -10.65
N GLN A 36 2.82 13.15 -10.25
CA GLN A 36 2.62 13.42 -8.82
C GLN A 36 1.72 12.33 -8.25
N GLU A 37 2.26 11.55 -7.33
CA GLU A 37 1.47 10.58 -6.58
C GLU A 37 0.64 11.29 -5.51
N LYS A 38 -0.63 10.91 -5.44
CA LYS A 38 -1.54 11.32 -4.37
C LYS A 38 -2.24 10.11 -3.79
N ILE A 39 -2.57 10.18 -2.50
CA ILE A 39 -3.45 9.21 -1.85
C ILE A 39 -4.85 9.81 -1.88
N LEU A 40 -5.79 9.17 -2.57
CA LEU A 40 -7.20 9.52 -2.47
C LEU A 40 -7.83 8.75 -1.33
N ALA A 41 -8.60 9.45 -0.50
CA ALA A 41 -9.42 8.88 0.55
C ALA A 41 -10.89 9.15 0.24
N PHE A 42 -11.74 8.12 0.33
CA PHE A 42 -13.19 8.24 0.26
C PHE A 42 -13.79 7.90 1.61
N ASP A 43 -14.48 8.87 2.20
CA ASP A 43 -15.22 8.72 3.45
C ASP A 43 -16.55 8.02 3.17
N LEU A 44 -16.77 6.85 3.78
CA LEU A 44 -18.00 6.06 3.59
C LEU A 44 -19.21 6.66 4.30
N GLY A 45 -19.02 7.46 5.35
CA GLY A 45 -20.10 8.07 6.11
C GLY A 45 -20.54 9.41 5.53
N ALA A 46 -19.59 10.24 5.12
CA ALA A 46 -19.85 11.53 4.49
C ALA A 46 -20.03 11.43 2.96
N GLU A 47 -19.65 10.31 2.34
CA GLU A 47 -19.63 10.10 0.89
C GLU A 47 -18.80 11.15 0.14
N THR A 48 -17.69 11.58 0.75
CA THR A 48 -16.81 12.63 0.19
C THR A 48 -15.42 12.10 -0.12
N PHE A 49 -14.77 12.72 -1.10
CA PHE A 49 -13.38 12.46 -1.43
C PHE A 49 -12.49 13.53 -0.81
N ARG A 50 -11.32 13.12 -0.34
CA ARG A 50 -10.24 14.02 0.05
C ARG A 50 -8.89 13.48 -0.43
N GLU A 51 -7.97 14.40 -0.67
CA GLU A 51 -6.61 14.07 -1.04
C GLU A 51 -5.73 14.09 0.22
N ILE A 52 -4.81 13.13 0.30
CA ILE A 52 -3.78 13.04 1.31
C ILE A 52 -2.44 13.00 0.58
N PRO A 53 -1.49 13.91 0.90
CA PRO A 53 -0.17 13.85 0.31
C PRO A 53 0.60 12.63 0.86
N PRO A 54 1.34 11.90 0.01
CA PRO A 54 2.31 10.92 0.48
C PRO A 54 3.50 11.60 1.19
N PRO A 55 4.39 10.83 1.85
CA PRO A 55 5.60 11.36 2.47
C PRO A 55 6.44 12.23 1.50
N ASP A 56 7.02 13.32 1.99
CA ASP A 56 7.82 14.25 1.18
C ASP A 56 9.00 13.57 0.47
N SER A 57 9.61 12.58 1.10
CA SER A 57 10.71 11.79 0.52
C SER A 57 10.28 10.95 -0.67
N ILE A 58 8.99 10.61 -0.76
CA ILE A 58 8.39 9.91 -1.88
C ILE A 58 8.02 10.93 -2.96
N LEU A 59 7.36 12.03 -2.58
CA LEU A 59 6.94 13.10 -3.50
C LEU A 59 8.09 13.70 -4.31
N HIS A 60 9.24 13.91 -3.67
CA HIS A 60 10.38 14.60 -4.27
C HIS A 60 11.48 13.65 -4.73
N HIS A 61 11.19 12.34 -4.84
CA HIS A 61 12.18 11.38 -5.26
C HIS A 61 12.50 11.56 -6.77
N PRO A 62 13.79 11.63 -7.17
CA PRO A 62 14.17 11.89 -8.56
C PRO A 62 13.86 10.74 -9.53
N LYS A 63 13.49 9.56 -9.00
CA LYS A 63 13.14 8.37 -9.79
C LYS A 63 11.73 7.91 -9.41
N ILE A 64 10.97 7.48 -10.41
CA ILE A 64 9.70 6.78 -10.21
C ILE A 64 9.96 5.50 -9.44
N ARG A 65 9.28 5.34 -8.30
CA ARG A 65 9.34 4.15 -7.45
C ARG A 65 7.98 3.47 -7.45
N TYR A 66 7.97 2.20 -7.08
CA TYR A 66 6.73 1.47 -6.89
C TYR A 66 6.27 1.64 -5.45
N HIS A 67 5.02 2.07 -5.29
CA HIS A 67 4.42 2.37 -4.00
C HIS A 67 3.17 1.53 -3.77
N VAL A 68 3.03 1.04 -2.54
CA VAL A 68 1.87 0.26 -2.10
C VAL A 68 1.34 0.84 -0.81
N LEU A 69 0.02 0.98 -0.72
CA LEU A 69 -0.64 1.35 0.53
C LEU A 69 -0.88 0.10 1.37
N GLY A 70 -0.88 0.28 2.68
CA GLY A 70 -1.23 -0.77 3.61
C GLY A 70 -1.69 -0.22 4.93
N VAL A 71 -1.84 -1.14 5.89
CA VAL A 71 -2.09 -0.82 7.29
C VAL A 71 -1.02 -1.49 8.11
N LEU A 72 -0.43 -0.74 9.03
CA LEU A 72 0.50 -1.27 10.03
C LEU A 72 0.10 -0.71 11.40
N GLY A 73 -0.15 -1.60 12.37
CA GLY A 73 -0.58 -1.19 13.71
C GLY A 73 -1.88 -0.36 13.72
N GLY A 74 -2.78 -0.62 12.76
CA GLY A 74 -4.02 0.14 12.61
C GLY A 74 -3.85 1.53 12.00
N LYS A 75 -2.67 1.90 11.51
CA LYS A 75 -2.37 3.19 10.87
C LYS A 75 -2.07 3.03 9.38
N LEU A 76 -2.40 4.06 8.60
CA LEU A 76 -2.18 4.08 7.15
C LEU A 76 -0.67 4.09 6.91
N CYS A 77 -0.19 3.21 6.03
CA CYS A 77 1.22 3.17 5.67
C CYS A 77 1.45 3.17 4.17
N VAL A 78 2.60 3.71 3.76
CA VAL A 78 3.14 3.62 2.39
C VAL A 78 4.41 2.78 2.42
N MET A 79 4.44 1.74 1.59
CA MET A 79 5.63 0.94 1.31
C MET A 79 6.22 1.40 0.00
N SER A 80 7.48 1.84 0.02
CA SER A 80 8.22 2.31 -1.16
C SER A 80 9.39 1.39 -1.42
N GLY A 81 9.52 0.88 -2.65
CA GLY A 81 10.81 0.32 -3.08
C GLY A 81 11.91 1.38 -3.02
N VAL A 82 13.14 0.99 -2.69
CA VAL A 82 14.32 1.87 -2.72
C VAL A 82 15.39 1.36 -3.68
N ASP A 83 16.25 2.27 -4.12
CA ASP A 83 17.19 2.05 -5.23
C ASP A 83 18.21 0.92 -4.98
N ASP A 84 18.49 0.59 -3.72
CA ASP A 84 19.38 -0.51 -3.31
C ASP A 84 18.68 -1.88 -3.27
N GLY A 85 17.43 -1.94 -3.72
CA GLY A 85 16.62 -3.14 -3.76
C GLY A 85 15.82 -3.41 -2.48
N GLY A 86 15.95 -2.55 -1.47
CA GLY A 86 15.15 -2.65 -0.25
C GLY A 86 13.74 -2.06 -0.36
N CYS A 87 13.10 -1.91 0.80
CA CYS A 87 11.83 -1.20 0.93
C CYS A 87 11.78 -0.33 2.19
N GLU A 88 11.30 0.90 2.07
CA GLU A 88 10.97 1.78 3.18
C GLU A 88 9.49 1.71 3.51
N VAL A 89 9.15 1.69 4.80
CA VAL A 89 7.78 1.76 5.30
C VAL A 89 7.59 3.06 6.07
N TRP A 90 6.65 3.87 5.59
CA TRP A 90 6.22 5.11 6.19
C TRP A 90 4.82 4.94 6.79
N VAL A 91 4.61 5.36 8.03
CA VAL A 91 3.33 5.26 8.75
C VAL A 91 2.85 6.66 9.07
N MET A 92 1.57 6.93 8.84
CA MET A 92 0.91 8.19 9.18
C MET A 92 0.49 8.14 10.64
N ASP A 93 1.22 8.86 11.50
CA ASP A 93 1.00 8.81 12.95
C ASP A 93 -0.34 9.46 13.33
N GLU A 94 -0.69 10.56 12.67
CA GLU A 94 -1.96 11.28 12.78
C GLU A 94 -2.70 11.28 11.45
N TYR A 95 -3.87 10.63 11.42
CA TYR A 95 -4.60 10.40 10.18
C TYR A 95 -5.02 11.71 9.47
N GLY A 96 -4.57 11.88 8.23
CA GLY A 96 -4.86 13.04 7.38
C GLY A 96 -3.89 14.21 7.54
N LEU A 97 -2.93 14.14 8.46
CA LEU A 97 -1.89 15.15 8.62
C LEU A 97 -0.62 14.74 7.87
N ALA A 98 -0.21 15.53 6.87
CA ALA A 98 0.92 15.25 6.02
C ALA A 98 2.25 15.16 6.80
N GLU A 99 2.41 16.04 7.78
CA GLU A 99 3.62 16.17 8.58
C GLU A 99 3.80 15.00 9.56
N SER A 100 2.78 14.16 9.73
CA SER A 100 2.79 13.02 10.65
C SER A 100 3.34 11.73 10.04
N TRP A 101 3.81 11.77 8.77
CA TRP A 101 4.48 10.62 8.17
C TRP A 101 5.82 10.34 8.86
N VAL A 102 5.93 9.18 9.49
CA VAL A 102 7.14 8.71 10.16
C VAL A 102 7.68 7.47 9.44
N LYS A 103 8.98 7.42 9.17
CA LYS A 103 9.64 6.21 8.65
C LYS A 103 9.82 5.20 9.78
N HIS A 104 9.13 4.07 9.71
CA HIS A 104 9.18 3.02 10.73
C HIS A 104 10.18 1.91 10.44
N HIS A 105 10.25 1.46 9.18
CA HIS A 105 11.07 0.32 8.80
C HIS A 105 11.84 0.56 7.51
N VAL A 106 13.03 -0.03 7.45
CA VAL A 106 13.81 -0.19 6.23
C VAL A 106 14.15 -1.67 6.12
N PHE A 107 13.61 -2.31 5.09
CA PHE A 107 13.94 -3.68 4.76
C PHE A 107 15.05 -3.69 3.71
N SER A 108 16.29 -3.81 4.14
CA SER A 108 17.47 -3.86 3.25
C SER A 108 18.16 -5.23 3.25
N GLN A 109 17.67 -6.18 4.05
CA GLN A 109 18.34 -7.47 4.27
C GLN A 109 18.19 -8.49 3.14
N PHE A 110 17.43 -8.19 2.08
CA PHE A 110 17.03 -9.20 1.09
C PHE A 110 18.05 -9.46 -0.01
N GLY A 111 19.13 -8.67 -0.09
CA GLY A 111 20.26 -8.88 -1.02
C GLY A 111 19.90 -8.77 -2.51
N CYS A 112 18.66 -8.41 -2.84
CA CYS A 112 18.14 -8.23 -4.19
C CYS A 112 16.87 -7.34 -4.14
N GLU A 113 16.43 -6.86 -5.31
CA GLU A 113 15.24 -6.02 -5.44
C GLU A 113 13.98 -6.73 -4.94
N ILE A 114 13.18 -6.05 -4.13
CA ILE A 114 11.89 -6.55 -3.67
C ILE A 114 10.72 -5.67 -4.12
N TYR A 115 9.57 -6.29 -4.35
CA TYR A 115 8.33 -5.60 -4.69
C TYR A 115 7.28 -5.84 -3.58
N PRO A 116 6.92 -4.81 -2.77
CA PRO A 116 5.96 -4.97 -1.68
C PRO A 116 4.57 -5.32 -2.20
N PHE A 117 3.84 -6.16 -1.47
CA PHE A 117 2.41 -6.41 -1.66
C PHE A 117 1.55 -5.89 -0.51
N GLY A 118 2.14 -5.71 0.67
CA GLY A 118 1.42 -5.26 1.85
C GLY A 118 1.77 -6.07 3.09
N PHE A 119 1.00 -5.84 4.14
CA PHE A 119 1.03 -6.62 5.36
C PHE A 119 -0.14 -7.58 5.42
N THR A 120 0.08 -8.77 5.98
CA THR A 120 -0.99 -9.69 6.37
C THR A 120 -1.71 -9.19 7.62
N SER A 121 -2.84 -9.81 7.98
CA SER A 121 -3.52 -9.56 9.27
C SER A 121 -2.66 -9.87 10.49
N HIS A 122 -1.66 -10.74 10.33
CA HIS A 122 -0.65 -11.03 11.35
C HIS A 122 0.52 -10.05 11.32
N SER A 123 0.42 -8.93 10.59
CA SER A 123 1.46 -7.92 10.42
C SER A 123 2.76 -8.46 9.78
N GLU A 124 2.68 -9.55 9.04
CA GLU A 124 3.82 -10.07 8.27
C GLU A 124 3.91 -9.32 6.94
N PHE A 125 5.12 -8.92 6.56
CA PHE A 125 5.36 -8.18 5.33
C PHE A 125 5.52 -9.12 4.15
N LEU A 126 4.63 -9.02 3.16
CA LEU A 126 4.65 -9.81 1.95
C LEU A 126 5.28 -9.03 0.79
N PHE A 127 6.21 -9.66 0.10
CA PHE A 127 6.89 -9.09 -1.06
C PHE A 127 7.29 -10.17 -2.07
N GLN A 128 7.47 -9.76 -3.32
CA GLN A 128 8.11 -10.58 -4.35
C GLN A 128 9.62 -10.30 -4.38
N VAL A 129 10.39 -11.33 -4.68
CA VAL A 129 11.85 -11.31 -4.74
C VAL A 129 12.28 -11.27 -6.20
N GLY A 130 12.89 -10.15 -6.61
CA GLY A 130 13.26 -9.88 -7.98
C GLY A 130 12.06 -10.00 -8.93
N ARG A 131 12.31 -10.50 -10.14
CA ARG A 131 11.27 -10.78 -11.14
C ARG A 131 10.93 -12.27 -11.26
N ASP A 132 11.26 -13.04 -10.22
CA ASP A 132 11.02 -14.47 -10.17
C ASP A 132 9.63 -14.77 -9.57
N ASP A 133 9.15 -16.00 -9.72
CA ASP A 133 7.98 -16.55 -9.01
C ASP A 133 8.24 -16.78 -7.49
N ARG A 134 9.21 -16.07 -6.90
CA ARG A 134 9.60 -16.21 -5.49
C ARG A 134 9.00 -15.08 -4.66
N TYR A 135 8.40 -15.45 -3.55
CA TYR A 135 7.76 -14.54 -2.61
C TYR A 135 8.33 -14.75 -1.22
N GLY A 136 8.44 -13.67 -0.46
CA GLY A 136 8.87 -13.66 0.93
C GLY A 136 7.77 -13.16 1.83
N LEU A 137 7.57 -13.84 2.96
CA LEU A 137 6.76 -13.40 4.07
C LEU A 137 7.70 -13.13 5.24
N TYR A 138 7.87 -11.87 5.61
CA TYR A 138 8.76 -11.45 6.68
C TYR A 138 7.99 -11.15 7.96
N ASP A 139 8.36 -11.86 9.02
CA ASP A 139 7.88 -11.59 10.37
C ASP A 139 8.80 -10.53 11.02
N PRO A 140 8.29 -9.32 11.31
CA PRO A 140 9.09 -8.26 11.92
C PRO A 140 9.47 -8.54 13.38
N VAL A 141 8.75 -9.43 14.08
CA VAL A 141 9.02 -9.80 15.48
C VAL A 141 10.10 -10.87 15.54
N ALA A 142 9.97 -11.93 14.75
CA ALA A 142 10.97 -12.99 14.69
C ALA A 142 12.23 -12.58 13.90
N ALA A 143 12.15 -11.49 13.11
CA ALA A 143 13.14 -11.07 12.14
C ALA A 143 13.52 -12.20 11.15
N MET A 144 12.52 -12.99 10.76
CA MET A 144 12.70 -14.14 9.87
C MET A 144 11.85 -13.98 8.60
N THR A 145 12.41 -14.42 7.48
CA THR A 145 11.69 -14.50 6.20
C THR A 145 11.39 -15.94 5.85
N LYS A 146 10.12 -16.26 5.65
CA LYS A 146 9.69 -17.48 4.98
C LYS A 146 9.58 -17.22 3.49
N THR A 147 10.39 -17.91 2.68
CA THR A 147 10.32 -17.83 1.23
C THR A 147 9.51 -18.99 0.65
N PHE A 148 8.69 -18.70 -0.36
CA PHE A 148 7.90 -19.70 -1.08
C PHE A 148 7.80 -19.32 -2.56
N LYS A 149 7.31 -20.25 -3.37
CA LYS A 149 7.08 -20.03 -4.80
C LYS A 149 5.60 -20.09 -5.11
N ILE A 150 5.11 -19.15 -5.90
CA ILE A 150 3.78 -19.23 -6.50
C ILE A 150 4.01 -19.33 -8.01
N MET A 151 3.72 -20.50 -8.59
CA MET A 151 3.81 -20.68 -10.03
C MET A 151 2.68 -19.92 -10.69
N SER A 152 3.01 -18.76 -11.24
CA SER A 152 2.03 -17.84 -11.80
C SER A 152 1.58 -18.22 -13.22
N ASN A 153 2.32 -19.10 -13.92
CA ASN A 153 2.14 -19.38 -15.34
C ASN A 153 1.97 -18.10 -16.20
N GLY A 154 2.63 -17.00 -15.80
CA GLY A 154 2.54 -15.69 -16.46
C GLY A 154 1.46 -14.75 -15.91
N ILE A 155 0.76 -15.11 -14.82
CA ILE A 155 -0.21 -14.25 -14.13
C ILE A 155 0.49 -13.45 -13.02
N ASN A 156 0.77 -12.17 -13.26
CA ASN A 156 1.28 -11.31 -12.20
C ASN A 156 0.26 -11.21 -11.06
N ILE A 157 0.68 -11.54 -9.84
CA ILE A 157 -0.11 -11.24 -8.64
C ILE A 157 -0.21 -9.73 -8.55
N THR A 158 -1.44 -9.22 -8.47
CA THR A 158 -1.71 -7.78 -8.39
C THR A 158 -2.21 -7.36 -7.02
N LYS A 159 -2.73 -8.31 -6.23
CA LYS A 159 -3.30 -8.06 -4.91
C LYS A 159 -3.35 -9.32 -4.08
N VAL A 160 -3.13 -9.17 -2.78
CA VAL A 160 -3.44 -10.18 -1.77
C VAL A 160 -4.63 -9.69 -0.96
N VAL A 161 -5.61 -10.57 -0.78
CA VAL A 161 -6.81 -10.29 0.01
C VAL A 161 -6.88 -11.39 1.07
N GLU A 162 -7.08 -10.98 2.31
CA GLU A 162 -7.33 -11.94 3.38
C GLU A 162 -8.63 -12.69 3.10
N HIS A 163 -8.60 -14.01 3.27
CA HIS A 163 -9.80 -14.82 3.19
C HIS A 163 -10.64 -14.57 4.45
N VAL A 164 -11.87 -14.10 4.27
CA VAL A 164 -12.84 -13.97 5.35
C VAL A 164 -13.93 -15.01 5.09
N ASP A 165 -14.05 -15.99 6.00
CA ASP A 165 -14.96 -17.14 5.84
C ASP A 165 -16.44 -16.73 5.74
N ASN A 166 -16.81 -15.51 6.16
CA ASN A 166 -18.19 -15.03 6.13
C ASN A 166 -18.28 -13.53 5.78
N LEU A 167 -18.94 -13.20 4.65
CA LEU A 167 -19.57 -11.89 4.47
C LEU A 167 -20.93 -11.91 5.18
N VAL A 168 -20.97 -11.74 6.50
CA VAL A 168 -22.27 -11.57 7.18
C VAL A 168 -22.75 -10.13 6.98
N TRP A 169 -23.80 -9.96 6.19
CA TRP A 169 -24.56 -8.72 6.13
C TRP A 169 -25.34 -8.58 7.44
N VAL A 170 -24.96 -7.64 8.31
CA VAL A 170 -25.77 -7.31 9.49
C VAL A 170 -26.74 -6.21 9.06
N ALA A 171 -28.01 -6.56 8.91
CA ALA A 171 -29.05 -5.57 8.62
C ALA A 171 -29.15 -4.57 9.78
N PRO A 172 -29.31 -3.26 9.53
CA PRO A 172 -29.57 -2.30 10.59
C PRO A 172 -30.83 -2.70 11.35
N ALA A 173 -30.79 -2.64 12.68
CA ALA A 173 -31.98 -2.82 13.48
C ALA A 173 -32.98 -1.70 13.12
N GLU A 174 -34.18 -2.09 12.67
CA GLU A 174 -35.28 -1.16 12.53
C GLU A 174 -35.63 -0.64 13.93
N HIS A 175 -35.26 0.62 14.20
CA HIS A 175 -35.76 1.32 15.37
C HIS A 175 -37.23 1.69 15.10
N ALA A 176 -38.13 0.97 15.78
CA ALA A 176 -39.56 1.29 15.88
C ALA A 176 -39.82 2.50 16.79
#